data_AF-A0A1V1P9J0-F1
#
_entry.id   AF-A0A1V1P9J0-F1
#
_cell.length_a   1.000
_cell.length_b   1.000
_cell.length_c   1.000
_cell.angle_alpha   90.00
_cell.angle_beta   90.00
_cell.angle_gamma   90.00
#
_symmetry.space_group_name_H-M   'P 1'
#
loop_
_entity.id
_entity.type
_entity.pdbx_description
1 polymer ?
#
loop_
_entity_poly.entity_id
_entity_poly.type
_entity_poly.pdbx_seq_one_letter_code
_entity_poly.pdbx_strand_id
1 'polypeptide(L)'
;MKPYKLCYYSATSMEIDSLSRGVQQYQQHNSGFRILARTQTQLFDQSRIESFVKSCLAADIIIITLHGGKASCPAFDKLIDAINQLSENKKKPYLHIQPTGGDEDAMELAREHSTDFGKTSWDQINLYLTFGGFINYFNMLLYLSNVLAQENFSCKPPCKLPHEGIYCPDTTDIPFLDHYIKTQIDPNKLTVGLWFNQAYWLNNNLAHIDELIRMIEKKGANVLPVFHLRYKDVFRNNKGADYIVEHFFYGQR
;
A
#
# COMPACT_ATOMS: atom_id res chain seq x y z
N MET A 1 9.22 1.28 -27.31
CA MET A 1 8.99 -0.08 -26.77
C MET A 1 7.50 -0.28 -26.51
N LYS A 2 7.00 -1.52 -26.59
CA LYS A 2 5.62 -1.84 -26.18
C LYS A 2 5.56 -1.76 -24.64
N PRO A 3 4.56 -1.09 -24.04
CA PRO A 3 4.46 -1.02 -22.59
C PRO A 3 4.17 -2.40 -22.01
N TYR A 4 4.88 -2.73 -20.92
CA TYR A 4 4.56 -3.82 -20.02
C TYR A 4 3.14 -3.68 -19.48
N LYS A 5 2.47 -4.81 -19.30
CA LYS A 5 1.14 -4.88 -18.72
C LYS A 5 1.24 -5.45 -17.31
N LEU A 6 0.76 -4.69 -16.33
CA LEU A 6 0.65 -5.14 -14.94
C LEU A 6 -0.83 -5.26 -14.59
N CYS A 7 -1.27 -6.46 -14.22
CA CYS A 7 -2.55 -6.67 -13.57
C CYS A 7 -2.35 -6.63 -12.05
N TYR A 8 -3.14 -5.82 -11.36
CA TYR A 8 -3.07 -5.64 -9.93
C TYR A 8 -4.43 -5.96 -9.32
N TYR A 9 -4.45 -6.83 -8.31
CA TYR A 9 -5.63 -7.07 -7.49
C TYR A 9 -5.40 -6.56 -6.07
N SER A 10 -6.36 -5.81 -5.55
CA SER A 10 -6.39 -5.33 -4.18
C SER A 10 -7.57 -5.89 -3.39
N ALA A 11 -7.28 -6.65 -2.32
CA ALA A 11 -8.32 -7.11 -1.41
C ALA A 11 -8.98 -5.96 -0.62
N THR A 12 -8.19 -4.95 -0.21
CA THR A 12 -8.64 -3.90 0.72
C THR A 12 -8.86 -2.54 0.08
N SER A 13 -8.39 -2.34 -1.16
CA SER A 13 -8.33 -1.07 -1.91
C SER A 13 -7.50 0.05 -1.26
N MET A 14 -6.98 -0.13 -0.05
CA MET A 14 -6.30 0.93 0.70
C MET A 14 -5.11 1.49 -0.06
N GLU A 15 -4.36 0.65 -0.76
CA GLU A 15 -3.10 0.99 -1.43
C GLU A 15 -3.25 1.49 -2.88
N ILE A 16 -4.47 1.51 -3.43
CA ILE A 16 -4.74 1.87 -4.83
C ILE A 16 -4.33 3.32 -5.14
N ASP A 17 -4.52 4.25 -4.20
CA ASP A 17 -4.12 5.64 -4.40
C ASP A 17 -2.60 5.80 -4.45
N SER A 18 -1.87 5.11 -3.55
CA SER A 18 -0.40 5.06 -3.60
C SER A 18 0.10 4.44 -4.91
N LEU A 19 -0.52 3.36 -5.35
CA LEU A 19 -0.23 2.75 -6.65
C LEU A 19 -0.44 3.75 -7.78
N SER A 20 -1.61 4.40 -7.84
CA SER A 20 -1.95 5.37 -8.88
C SER A 20 -0.92 6.52 -8.94
N ARG A 21 -0.53 7.08 -7.79
CA ARG A 21 0.50 8.13 -7.72
C ARG A 21 1.88 7.64 -8.15
N GLY A 22 2.29 6.46 -7.69
CA GLY A 22 3.56 5.84 -8.10
C GLY A 22 3.63 5.62 -9.62
N VAL A 23 2.50 5.22 -10.22
CA VAL A 23 2.35 5.07 -11.67
C VAL A 23 2.44 6.39 -12.41
N GLN A 24 1.75 7.43 -11.95
CA GLN A 24 1.84 8.77 -12.54
C GLN A 24 3.28 9.28 -12.52
N GLN A 25 3.97 9.15 -11.39
CA GLN A 25 5.37 9.56 -11.26
C GLN A 25 6.28 8.72 -12.18
N TYR A 26 6.04 7.42 -12.29
CA TYR A 26 6.78 6.56 -13.21
C TYR A 26 6.60 7.01 -14.67
N GLN A 27 5.36 7.31 -15.06
CA GLN A 27 4.99 7.70 -16.42
C GLN A 27 5.52 9.09 -16.84
N GLN A 28 5.87 9.96 -15.90
CA GLN A 28 6.53 11.24 -16.19
C GLN A 28 7.91 11.06 -16.82
N HIS A 29 8.59 9.97 -16.50
CA HIS A 29 9.98 9.74 -16.92
C HIS A 29 10.15 8.48 -17.79
N ASN A 30 9.14 7.60 -17.83
CA ASN A 30 9.26 6.29 -18.47
C ASN A 30 7.97 5.92 -19.22
N SER A 31 8.09 5.52 -20.48
CA SER A 31 6.97 4.93 -21.24
C SER A 31 6.98 3.40 -21.07
N GLY A 32 6.51 2.90 -19.92
CA GLY A 32 6.78 1.51 -19.54
C GLY A 32 5.56 0.66 -19.17
N PHE A 33 4.58 1.17 -18.41
CA PHE A 33 3.50 0.32 -17.88
C PHE A 33 2.09 0.76 -18.28
N ARG A 34 1.28 -0.24 -18.64
CA ARG A 34 -0.19 -0.19 -18.65
C ARG A 34 -0.71 -1.04 -17.50
N ILE A 35 -1.50 -0.44 -16.63
CA ILE A 35 -1.96 -1.10 -15.41
C ILE A 35 -3.46 -1.30 -15.44
N LEU A 36 -3.88 -2.52 -15.13
CA LEU A 36 -5.26 -2.87 -14.85
C LEU A 36 -5.37 -3.23 -13.37
N ALA A 37 -5.93 -2.33 -12.57
CA ALA A 37 -6.22 -2.61 -11.17
C ALA A 37 -7.69 -3.03 -10.98
N ARG A 38 -7.92 -4.03 -10.11
CA ARG A 38 -9.26 -4.42 -9.65
C ARG A 38 -9.29 -4.62 -8.14
N THR A 39 -10.44 -4.33 -7.54
CA THR A 39 -10.71 -4.58 -6.13
C THR A 39 -11.69 -5.74 -5.95
N GLN A 40 -11.80 -6.26 -4.72
CA GLN A 40 -12.78 -7.30 -4.37
C GLN A 40 -14.21 -6.92 -4.79
N THR A 41 -14.63 -5.69 -4.47
CA THR A 41 -15.96 -5.16 -4.78
C THR A 41 -16.24 -5.02 -6.27
N GLN A 42 -15.23 -5.08 -7.13
CA GLN A 42 -15.38 -5.01 -8.59
C GLN A 42 -15.48 -6.39 -9.26
N LEU A 43 -15.22 -7.48 -8.53
CA LEU A 43 -15.25 -8.86 -9.01
C LEU A 43 -16.44 -9.63 -8.40
N PHE A 44 -17.63 -9.04 -8.46
CA PHE A 44 -18.85 -9.57 -7.82
C PHE A 44 -19.64 -10.59 -8.68
N ASP A 45 -19.29 -10.76 -9.95
CA ASP A 45 -19.94 -11.71 -10.85
C ASP A 45 -18.92 -12.48 -11.71
N GLN A 46 -19.40 -13.57 -12.31
CA GLN A 46 -18.58 -14.48 -13.10
C GLN A 46 -17.96 -13.82 -14.34
N SER A 47 -18.69 -12.90 -14.99
CA SER A 47 -18.21 -12.22 -16.21
C SER A 47 -17.01 -11.32 -15.91
N ARG A 48 -17.08 -10.57 -14.79
CA ARG A 48 -15.99 -9.71 -14.31
C ARG A 48 -14.77 -10.52 -13.89
N ILE A 49 -14.99 -11.64 -13.19
CA ILE A 49 -13.93 -12.58 -12.83
C ILE A 49 -13.24 -13.11 -14.10
N GLU A 50 -14.00 -13.56 -15.10
CA GLU A 50 -13.47 -14.06 -16.37
C GLU A 50 -12.70 -13.01 -17.15
N SER A 51 -13.24 -11.80 -17.23
CA SER A 51 -12.56 -10.68 -17.89
C SER A 51 -11.25 -10.32 -17.17
N PHE A 52 -11.23 -10.37 -15.84
CA PHE A 52 -10.03 -10.12 -15.05
C PHE A 52 -8.98 -11.20 -15.30
N VAL A 53 -9.34 -12.49 -15.20
CA VAL A 53 -8.43 -13.62 -15.48
C VAL A 53 -7.86 -13.53 -16.90
N LYS A 54 -8.69 -13.25 -17.91
CA LYS A 54 -8.22 -13.06 -19.29
C LYS A 54 -7.19 -11.93 -19.41
N SER A 55 -7.37 -10.86 -18.63
CA SER A 55 -6.45 -9.73 -18.63
C SER A 55 -5.14 -10.08 -17.94
N CYS A 56 -5.19 -10.82 -16.83
CA CYS A 56 -4.02 -11.36 -16.14
C CYS A 56 -3.18 -12.28 -17.03
N LEU A 57 -3.82 -13.21 -17.75
CA LEU A 57 -3.12 -14.12 -18.67
C LEU A 57 -2.45 -13.39 -19.86
N ALA A 58 -2.92 -12.19 -20.19
CA ALA A 58 -2.36 -11.34 -21.24
C ALA A 58 -1.38 -10.28 -20.70
N ALA A 59 -1.12 -10.28 -19.39
CA ALA A 59 -0.22 -9.37 -18.71
C ALA A 59 1.22 -9.92 -18.68
N ASP A 60 2.17 -9.04 -18.42
CA ASP A 60 3.56 -9.42 -18.17
C ASP A 60 3.78 -9.69 -16.67
N ILE A 61 3.03 -8.99 -15.81
CA ILE A 61 3.08 -9.10 -14.35
C ILE A 61 1.67 -9.20 -13.79
N ILE A 62 1.51 -10.03 -12.78
CA ILE A 62 0.33 -10.10 -11.93
C ILE A 62 0.78 -9.90 -10.49
N ILE A 63 0.17 -8.92 -9.80
CA ILE A 63 0.31 -8.73 -8.36
C ILE A 63 -1.07 -8.96 -7.73
N ILE A 64 -1.17 -9.91 -6.80
CA ILE A 64 -2.38 -10.19 -6.05
C ILE A 64 -2.12 -9.88 -4.57
N THR A 65 -2.76 -8.85 -4.02
CA THR A 65 -2.74 -8.62 -2.57
C THR A 65 -3.90 -9.36 -1.91
N LEU A 66 -3.59 -10.17 -0.90
CA LEU A 66 -4.57 -10.96 -0.15
C LEU A 66 -4.67 -10.45 1.28
N HIS A 67 -5.88 -10.49 1.85
CA HIS A 67 -6.13 -10.18 3.25
C HIS A 67 -7.15 -11.19 3.82
N GLY A 68 -6.71 -12.16 4.62
CA GLY A 68 -7.58 -13.24 5.10
C GLY A 68 -7.72 -14.38 4.07
N GLY A 69 -6.62 -14.70 3.40
CA GLY A 69 -6.45 -15.86 2.54
C GLY A 69 -7.01 -15.66 1.14
N LYS A 70 -7.08 -16.75 0.38
CA LYS A 70 -7.55 -16.72 -1.02
C LYS A 70 -9.00 -16.26 -1.19
N ALA A 71 -9.85 -16.44 -0.16
CA ALA A 71 -11.25 -15.98 -0.20
C ALA A 71 -11.38 -14.46 -0.38
N SER A 72 -10.33 -13.72 -0.01
CA SER A 72 -10.24 -12.28 -0.26
C SER A 72 -10.08 -11.92 -1.73
N CYS A 73 -9.81 -12.87 -2.63
CA CYS A 73 -9.74 -12.70 -4.08
C CYS A 73 -10.71 -13.66 -4.81
N PRO A 74 -11.89 -13.16 -5.26
CA PRO A 74 -12.89 -14.01 -5.93
C PRO A 74 -12.39 -14.75 -7.17
N ALA A 75 -11.34 -14.24 -7.81
CA ALA A 75 -10.75 -14.82 -9.01
C ALA A 75 -9.58 -15.78 -8.74
N PHE A 76 -9.20 -16.01 -7.47
CA PHE A 76 -7.93 -16.66 -7.13
C PHE A 76 -7.78 -18.05 -7.74
N ASP A 77 -8.66 -18.99 -7.39
CA ASP A 77 -8.56 -20.38 -7.85
C ASP A 77 -8.59 -20.46 -9.38
N LYS A 78 -9.54 -19.73 -10.01
CA LYS A 78 -9.68 -19.68 -11.47
C LYS A 78 -8.45 -19.08 -12.16
N LEU A 79 -7.80 -18.10 -11.55
CA LEU A 79 -6.57 -17.51 -12.07
C LEU A 79 -5.41 -18.50 -12.01
N ILE A 80 -5.21 -19.16 -10.87
CA ILE A 80 -4.15 -20.15 -10.68
C ILE A 80 -4.33 -21.33 -11.65
N ASP A 81 -5.54 -21.87 -11.75
CA ASP A 81 -5.87 -22.93 -12.71
C ASP A 81 -5.55 -22.51 -14.14
N ALA A 82 -5.95 -21.30 -14.54
CA ALA A 82 -5.71 -20.80 -15.88
C ALA A 82 -4.21 -20.57 -16.18
N ILE A 83 -3.41 -20.15 -15.19
CA ILE A 83 -1.95 -20.03 -15.33
C ILE A 83 -1.30 -21.41 -15.48
N ASN A 84 -1.76 -22.40 -14.70
CA ASN A 84 -1.24 -23.76 -14.74
C ASN A 84 -1.57 -24.48 -16.06
N GLN A 85 -2.70 -24.15 -16.68
CA GLN A 85 -3.12 -24.68 -17.98
C GLN A 85 -2.48 -23.99 -19.19
N LEU A 86 -1.66 -22.94 -19.00
CA LEU A 86 -0.92 -22.33 -20.10
C LEU A 86 0.06 -23.33 -20.72
N SER A 87 -0.03 -23.51 -22.04
CA SER A 87 0.91 -24.32 -22.82
C SER A 87 2.35 -23.88 -22.59
N GLU A 88 3.30 -24.81 -22.58
CA GLU A 88 4.75 -24.54 -22.40
C GLU A 88 5.30 -23.49 -23.40
N ASN A 89 4.72 -23.40 -24.60
CA ASN A 89 5.12 -22.43 -25.63
C ASN A 89 4.64 -21.00 -25.37
N LYS A 90 3.83 -20.75 -24.33
CA LYS A 90 3.40 -19.41 -23.94
C LYS A 90 4.22 -18.91 -22.76
N LYS A 91 4.72 -17.69 -22.86
CA LYS A 91 5.35 -16.99 -21.74
C LYS A 91 4.32 -16.84 -20.62
N LYS A 92 4.61 -17.44 -19.45
CA LYS A 92 3.82 -17.25 -18.24
C LYS A 92 4.06 -15.84 -17.66
N PRO A 93 3.01 -15.15 -17.17
CA PRO A 93 3.18 -13.88 -16.48
C PRO A 93 3.98 -14.06 -15.19
N TYR A 94 4.73 -13.04 -14.81
CA TYR A 94 5.38 -13.01 -13.49
C TYR A 94 4.32 -12.83 -12.41
N LEU A 95 4.16 -13.80 -11.51
CA LEU A 95 3.15 -13.78 -10.46
C LEU A 95 3.79 -13.46 -9.10
N HIS A 96 3.30 -12.40 -8.47
CA HIS A 96 3.58 -12.04 -7.08
C HIS A 96 2.29 -12.11 -6.27
N ILE A 97 2.25 -13.00 -5.28
CA ILE A 97 1.20 -12.97 -4.26
C ILE A 97 1.77 -12.24 -3.05
N GLN A 98 1.08 -11.17 -2.66
CA GLN A 98 1.43 -10.36 -1.52
C GLN A 98 0.60 -10.80 -0.30
N PRO A 99 1.23 -11.46 0.70
CA PRO A 99 0.59 -11.68 1.98
C PRO A 99 0.45 -10.34 2.72
N THR A 100 -0.74 -10.05 3.25
CA THR A 100 -0.96 -8.89 4.12
C THR A 100 -1.60 -9.32 5.43
N GLY A 101 -1.47 -8.49 6.47
CA GLY A 101 -2.14 -8.74 7.76
C GLY A 101 -1.57 -9.86 8.63
N GLY A 102 -0.38 -10.41 8.32
CA GLY A 102 0.22 -11.49 9.12
C GLY A 102 -0.46 -12.86 8.92
N ASP A 103 -1.13 -13.02 7.80
CA ASP A 103 -1.90 -14.21 7.44
C ASP A 103 -0.99 -15.34 6.95
N GLU A 104 -0.90 -16.42 7.74
CA GLU A 104 -0.11 -17.61 7.42
C GLU A 104 -0.59 -18.31 6.14
N ASP A 105 -1.90 -18.35 5.89
CA ASP A 105 -2.46 -18.96 4.68
C ASP A 105 -2.03 -18.17 3.45
N ALA A 106 -2.01 -16.83 3.53
CA ALA A 106 -1.55 -15.98 2.42
C ALA A 106 -0.05 -16.15 2.14
N MET A 107 0.76 -16.39 3.18
CA MET A 107 2.19 -16.68 3.01
C MET A 107 2.42 -18.02 2.33
N GLU A 108 1.65 -19.04 2.70
CA GLU A 108 1.72 -20.36 2.08
C GLU A 108 1.32 -20.31 0.61
N LEU A 109 0.24 -19.59 0.28
CA LEU A 109 -0.16 -19.36 -1.12
C LEU A 109 0.94 -18.63 -1.91
N ALA A 110 1.64 -17.68 -1.29
CA ALA A 110 2.76 -17.01 -1.93
C ALA A 110 3.93 -17.97 -2.20
N ARG A 111 4.23 -18.86 -1.25
CA ARG A 111 5.24 -19.94 -1.38
C ARG A 111 4.90 -20.90 -2.52
N GLU A 112 3.64 -21.27 -2.64
CA GLU A 112 3.18 -22.26 -3.63
C GLU A 112 3.11 -21.71 -5.05
N HIS A 113 2.73 -20.43 -5.22
CA HIS A 113 2.35 -19.92 -6.54
C HIS A 113 3.17 -18.73 -7.06
N SER A 114 3.93 -18.02 -6.22
CA SER A 114 4.73 -16.88 -6.71
C SER A 114 5.93 -17.36 -7.54
N THR A 115 6.26 -16.64 -8.61
CA THR A 115 7.32 -17.05 -9.57
C THR A 115 8.72 -17.16 -8.94
N ASP A 116 9.04 -16.31 -7.98
CA ASP A 116 10.39 -16.16 -7.42
C ASP A 116 10.39 -16.19 -5.88
N PHE A 117 9.42 -16.88 -5.26
CA PHE A 117 9.36 -16.94 -3.80
C PHE A 117 10.71 -17.39 -3.20
N GLY A 118 11.16 -16.68 -2.16
CA GLY A 118 12.46 -16.92 -1.51
C GLY A 118 13.68 -16.40 -2.26
N LYS A 119 13.52 -15.73 -3.40
CA LYS A 119 14.59 -14.99 -4.08
C LYS A 119 14.51 -13.50 -3.76
N THR A 120 15.64 -12.81 -3.94
CA THR A 120 15.75 -11.36 -3.76
C THR A 120 14.71 -10.56 -4.54
N SER A 121 14.32 -11.02 -5.74
CA SER A 121 13.29 -10.36 -6.55
C SER A 121 11.93 -10.30 -5.85
N TRP A 122 11.49 -11.41 -5.29
CA TRP A 122 10.24 -11.47 -4.54
C TRP A 122 10.33 -10.68 -3.22
N ASP A 123 11.44 -10.80 -2.49
CA ASP A 123 11.65 -10.08 -1.22
C ASP A 123 11.60 -8.56 -1.41
N GLN A 124 12.22 -8.03 -2.46
CA GLN A 124 12.19 -6.60 -2.76
C GLN A 124 10.77 -6.12 -3.09
N ILE A 125 10.03 -6.84 -3.93
CA ILE A 125 8.64 -6.51 -4.28
C ILE A 125 7.77 -6.55 -3.02
N ASN A 126 7.93 -7.59 -2.20
CA ASN A 126 7.23 -7.73 -0.93
C ASN A 126 7.49 -6.53 0.00
N LEU A 127 8.74 -6.11 0.15
CA LEU A 127 9.09 -4.96 0.98
C LEU A 127 8.54 -3.64 0.44
N TYR A 128 8.56 -3.39 -0.88
CA TYR A 128 7.93 -2.20 -1.45
C TYR A 128 6.43 -2.16 -1.15
N LEU A 129 5.73 -3.27 -1.36
CA LEU A 129 4.29 -3.37 -1.10
C LEU A 129 3.98 -3.26 0.40
N THR A 130 4.81 -3.86 1.25
CA THR A 130 4.67 -3.85 2.72
C THR A 130 4.88 -2.47 3.32
N PHE A 131 5.87 -1.72 2.84
CA PHE A 131 6.12 -0.36 3.32
C PHE A 131 5.17 0.67 2.71
N GLY A 132 4.60 0.38 1.53
CA GLY A 132 3.54 1.17 0.90
C GLY A 132 3.95 2.60 0.58
N GLY A 133 2.98 3.46 0.25
CA GLY A 133 3.25 4.85 -0.14
C GLY A 133 3.80 4.99 -1.56
N PHE A 134 3.49 6.11 -2.20
CA PHE A 134 3.76 6.31 -3.63
C PHE A 134 5.25 6.17 -4.01
N ILE A 135 6.17 6.54 -3.11
CA ILE A 135 7.63 6.43 -3.33
C ILE A 135 8.05 4.96 -3.51
N ASN A 136 7.50 4.05 -2.69
CA ASN A 136 7.79 2.62 -2.82
C ASN A 136 7.14 2.05 -4.08
N TYR A 137 5.91 2.43 -4.42
CA TYR A 137 5.27 2.01 -5.68
C TYR A 137 6.04 2.48 -6.92
N PHE A 138 6.54 3.72 -6.92
CA PHE A 138 7.38 4.24 -8.00
C PHE A 138 8.66 3.41 -8.16
N ASN A 139 9.40 3.16 -7.07
CA ASN A 139 10.64 2.37 -7.13
C ASN A 139 10.37 0.89 -7.44
N MET A 140 9.24 0.34 -6.99
CA MET A 140 8.80 -1.00 -7.36
C MET A 140 8.59 -1.12 -8.87
N LEU A 141 7.97 -0.14 -9.53
CA LEU A 141 7.77 -0.18 -10.99
C LEU A 141 9.11 -0.11 -11.75
N LEU A 142 10.07 0.70 -11.29
CA LEU A 142 11.44 0.69 -11.83
C LEU A 142 12.11 -0.68 -11.62
N TYR A 143 11.98 -1.24 -10.42
CA TYR A 143 12.53 -2.55 -10.09
C TYR A 143 11.94 -3.67 -10.95
N LEU A 144 10.62 -3.70 -11.12
CA LEU A 144 9.92 -4.67 -11.97
C LEU A 144 10.33 -4.54 -13.45
N SER A 145 10.59 -3.31 -13.91
CA SER A 145 11.15 -3.09 -15.25
C SER A 145 12.51 -3.77 -15.39
N ASN A 146 13.41 -3.58 -14.42
CA ASN A 146 14.72 -4.22 -14.43
C ASN A 146 14.62 -5.76 -14.38
N VAL A 147 13.75 -6.30 -13.53
CA VAL A 147 13.53 -7.75 -13.39
C VAL A 147 13.01 -8.38 -14.69
N LEU A 148 12.04 -7.73 -15.35
CA LEU A 148 11.43 -8.28 -16.57
C LEU A 148 12.23 -8.03 -17.85
N ALA A 149 12.85 -6.86 -17.94
CA ALA A 149 13.40 -6.32 -19.18
C ALA A 149 14.92 -6.40 -19.26
N GLN A 150 15.58 -6.76 -18.15
CA GLN A 150 17.02 -6.55 -17.95
C GLN A 150 17.41 -5.09 -18.22
N GLU A 151 16.48 -4.16 -17.97
CA GLU A 151 16.75 -2.74 -18.00
C GLU A 151 17.62 -2.35 -16.80
N ASN A 152 18.30 -1.20 -16.92
CA ASN A 152 19.26 -0.72 -15.92
C ASN A 152 18.77 0.60 -15.30
N PHE A 153 17.49 0.66 -14.90
CA PHE A 153 16.99 1.81 -14.15
C PHE A 153 17.65 1.86 -12.77
N SER A 154 18.02 3.06 -12.33
CA SER A 154 18.41 3.29 -10.95
C SER A 154 17.16 3.25 -10.05
N CYS A 155 16.98 2.14 -9.33
CA CYS A 155 15.90 1.98 -8.34
C CYS A 155 16.47 2.13 -6.93
N LYS A 156 15.81 2.94 -6.08
CA LYS A 156 16.14 3.04 -4.65
C LYS A 156 15.52 1.86 -3.90
N PRO A 157 16.19 1.29 -2.89
CA PRO A 157 15.64 0.18 -2.10
C PRO A 157 14.34 0.56 -1.39
N PRO A 158 13.52 -0.43 -0.98
CA PRO A 158 12.30 -0.21 -0.21
C PRO A 158 12.55 0.65 1.02
N CYS A 159 11.76 1.72 1.15
CA CYS A 159 11.91 2.72 2.20
C CYS A 159 10.83 2.53 3.26
N LYS A 160 11.24 2.34 4.52
CA LYS A 160 10.32 2.33 5.67
C LYS A 160 9.75 3.74 5.86
N LEU A 161 8.42 3.85 5.82
CA LEU A 161 7.72 5.10 6.06
C LEU A 161 7.30 5.22 7.54
N PRO A 162 7.18 6.43 8.09
CA PRO A 162 6.82 6.65 9.49
C PRO A 162 5.54 5.91 9.87
N HIS A 163 5.60 5.04 10.88
CA HIS A 163 4.44 4.27 11.35
C HIS A 163 3.45 5.11 12.15
N GLU A 164 3.93 6.16 12.80
CA GLU A 164 3.15 7.13 13.54
C GLU A 164 3.73 8.53 13.40
N GLY A 165 2.91 9.53 13.68
CA GLY A 165 3.33 10.91 13.65
C GLY A 165 2.16 11.87 13.83
N ILE A 166 2.52 13.13 14.12
CA ILE A 166 1.55 14.22 14.13
C ILE A 166 1.34 14.68 12.70
N TYR A 167 0.09 14.87 12.32
CA TYR A 167 -0.26 15.31 10.97
C TYR A 167 -0.57 16.81 10.94
N CYS A 168 0.04 17.54 10.01
CA CYS A 168 -0.29 18.95 9.79
C CYS A 168 -0.81 19.13 8.37
N PRO A 169 -2.05 19.59 8.16
CA PRO A 169 -2.58 19.81 6.81
C PRO A 169 -1.73 20.78 5.96
N ASP A 170 -1.09 21.75 6.61
CA ASP A 170 -0.36 22.83 5.96
C ASP A 170 1.14 22.55 5.76
N THR A 171 1.65 21.42 6.23
CA THR A 171 3.08 21.07 6.12
C THR A 171 3.29 19.62 5.72
N THR A 172 4.32 19.36 4.94
CA THR A 172 4.74 17.98 4.60
C THR A 172 5.50 17.29 5.72
N ASP A 173 6.05 18.06 6.66
CA ASP A 173 6.87 17.55 7.75
C ASP A 173 6.02 16.97 8.88
N ILE A 174 6.57 15.95 9.55
CA ILE A 174 6.01 15.37 10.76
C ILE A 174 6.71 16.05 11.95
N PRO A 175 6.04 16.95 12.69
CA PRO A 175 6.66 17.66 13.80
C PRO A 175 6.86 16.74 15.00
N PHE A 176 7.87 17.05 15.81
CA PHE A 176 8.00 16.48 17.14
C PHE A 176 6.88 16.98 18.05
N LEU A 177 6.41 16.11 18.96
CA LEU A 177 5.28 16.41 19.86
C LEU A 177 5.51 17.69 20.68
N ASP A 178 6.64 17.79 21.38
CA ASP A 178 6.96 18.97 22.19
C ASP A 178 6.99 20.27 21.37
N HIS A 179 7.46 20.19 20.11
CA HIS A 179 7.49 21.33 19.22
C HIS A 179 6.08 21.72 18.76
N TYR A 180 5.26 20.73 18.40
CA TYR A 180 3.88 20.95 17.99
C TYR A 180 3.05 21.58 19.12
N ILE A 181 3.19 21.09 20.35
CA ILE A 181 2.49 21.66 21.52
C ILE A 181 2.88 23.12 21.73
N LYS A 182 4.18 23.42 21.69
CA LYS A 182 4.67 24.78 21.92
C LYS A 182 4.25 25.76 20.83
N THR A 183 4.07 25.30 19.59
CA THR A 183 3.84 26.19 18.44
C THR A 183 2.37 26.24 17.99
N GLN A 184 1.60 25.17 18.19
CA GLN A 184 0.25 25.03 17.63
C GLN A 184 -0.86 24.87 18.68
N ILE A 185 -0.53 24.58 19.94
CA ILE A 185 -1.53 24.38 21.00
C ILE A 185 -1.62 25.62 21.88
N ASP A 186 -2.80 26.24 21.93
CA ASP A 186 -3.11 27.31 22.88
C ASP A 186 -3.58 26.69 24.21
N PRO A 187 -2.87 26.90 25.33
CA PRO A 187 -3.22 26.29 26.62
C PRO A 187 -4.57 26.77 27.18
N ASN A 188 -5.15 27.85 26.65
CA ASN A 188 -6.45 28.37 27.08
C ASN A 188 -7.63 27.75 26.30
N LYS A 189 -7.37 26.89 25.32
CA LYS A 189 -8.40 26.23 24.50
C LYS A 189 -8.49 24.74 24.84
N LEU A 190 -9.68 24.19 24.64
CA LEU A 190 -9.87 22.73 24.67
C LEU A 190 -9.02 22.09 23.56
N THR A 191 -8.32 21.00 23.86
CA THR A 191 -7.57 20.22 22.87
C THR A 191 -8.31 18.91 22.56
N VAL A 192 -8.59 18.68 21.28
CA VAL A 192 -9.20 17.44 20.79
C VAL A 192 -8.10 16.55 20.20
N GLY A 193 -7.89 15.38 20.79
CA GLY A 193 -7.05 14.34 20.19
C GLY A 193 -7.78 13.67 19.03
N LEU A 194 -7.20 13.74 17.83
CA LEU A 194 -7.75 13.11 16.62
C LEU A 194 -6.83 11.98 16.18
N TRP A 195 -7.26 10.74 16.32
CA TRP A 195 -6.46 9.58 15.92
C TRP A 195 -7.05 8.90 14.69
N PHE A 196 -6.22 8.69 13.66
CA PHE A 196 -6.61 8.00 12.43
C PHE A 196 -5.55 7.01 11.93
N ASN A 197 -5.94 6.18 10.96
CA ASN A 197 -5.08 5.11 10.43
C ASN A 197 -3.97 5.70 9.52
N GLN A 198 -2.72 5.27 9.73
CA GLN A 198 -1.55 5.61 8.90
C GLN A 198 -1.78 5.40 7.40
N ALA A 199 -2.60 4.42 7.00
CA ALA A 199 -2.94 4.18 5.60
C ALA A 199 -3.52 5.42 4.92
N TYR A 200 -4.34 6.23 5.59
CA TYR A 200 -4.86 7.47 5.01
C TYR A 200 -3.74 8.48 4.72
N TRP A 201 -2.76 8.59 5.62
CA TRP A 201 -1.60 9.45 5.44
C TRP A 201 -0.69 8.97 4.29
N LEU A 202 -0.35 7.67 4.25
CA LEU A 202 0.47 7.08 3.19
C LEU A 202 -0.12 7.26 1.79
N ASN A 203 -1.44 7.17 1.70
CA ASN A 203 -2.19 7.29 0.45
C ASN A 203 -2.61 8.73 0.13
N ASN A 204 -2.33 9.68 1.03
CA ASN A 204 -2.80 11.06 0.95
C ASN A 204 -4.32 11.12 0.69
N ASN A 205 -5.06 10.21 1.32
CA ASN A 205 -6.51 10.24 1.40
C ASN A 205 -6.87 10.99 2.70
N LEU A 206 -6.54 12.27 2.74
CA LEU A 206 -6.56 13.11 3.94
C LEU A 206 -7.65 14.18 3.90
N ALA A 207 -8.32 14.39 2.77
CA ALA A 207 -9.32 15.47 2.62
C ALA A 207 -10.42 15.45 3.70
N HIS A 208 -10.86 14.26 4.13
CA HIS A 208 -11.84 14.12 5.19
C HIS A 208 -11.26 14.36 6.60
N ILE A 209 -9.97 14.08 6.79
CA ILE A 209 -9.23 14.38 8.03
C ILE A 209 -8.98 15.89 8.11
N ASP A 210 -8.59 16.51 7.00
CA ASP A 210 -8.38 17.95 6.88
C ASP A 210 -9.66 18.71 7.25
N GLU A 211 -10.79 18.33 6.65
CA GLU A 211 -12.08 18.96 6.95
C GLU A 211 -12.46 18.81 8.43
N LEU A 212 -12.22 17.63 9.02
CA LEU A 212 -12.47 17.41 10.45
C LEU A 212 -11.60 18.31 11.34
N ILE A 213 -10.30 18.44 11.01
CA ILE A 213 -9.38 19.35 11.71
C ILE A 213 -9.90 20.79 11.60
N ARG A 214 -10.19 21.27 10.40
CA ARG A 214 -10.68 22.64 10.16
C ARG A 214 -12.00 22.92 10.88
N MET A 215 -12.90 21.96 10.93
CA MET A 215 -14.17 22.11 11.65
C MET A 215 -13.96 22.27 13.16
N ILE A 216 -13.04 21.50 13.76
CA ILE A 216 -12.73 21.60 15.19
C ILE A 216 -12.05 22.94 15.49
N GLU A 217 -11.07 23.34 14.67
CA GLU A 217 -10.39 24.64 14.78
C GLU A 217 -11.39 25.81 14.70
N LYS A 218 -12.34 25.75 13.76
CA LYS A 218 -13.40 26.76 13.60
C LYS A 218 -14.34 26.86 14.80
N LYS A 219 -14.45 25.80 15.60
CA LYS A 219 -15.20 25.80 16.87
C LYS A 219 -14.39 26.33 18.05
N GLY A 220 -13.15 26.75 17.83
CA GLY A 220 -12.29 27.39 18.83
C GLY A 220 -11.49 26.41 19.69
N ALA A 221 -11.37 25.14 19.28
CA ALA A 221 -10.55 24.14 19.95
C ALA A 221 -9.23 23.90 19.21
N ASN A 222 -8.20 23.47 19.94
CA ASN A 222 -6.99 22.91 19.34
C ASN A 222 -7.27 21.49 18.84
N VAL A 223 -6.46 21.01 17.90
CA VAL A 223 -6.48 19.60 17.46
C VAL A 223 -5.09 19.03 17.61
N LEU A 224 -4.99 17.80 18.12
CA LEU A 224 -3.78 16.98 18.07
C LEU A 224 -4.04 15.77 17.15
N PRO A 225 -3.85 15.94 15.83
CA PRO A 225 -4.05 14.87 14.85
C PRO A 225 -2.85 13.92 14.81
N VAL A 226 -3.08 12.64 15.08
CA VAL A 226 -2.06 11.59 15.10
C VAL A 226 -2.46 10.48 14.15
N PHE A 227 -1.60 10.15 13.20
CA PHE A 227 -1.74 8.93 12.42
C PHE A 227 -0.95 7.81 13.08
N HIS A 228 -1.43 6.56 12.97
CA HIS A 228 -0.69 5.40 13.48
C HIS A 228 -1.05 4.10 12.76
N LEU A 229 -0.05 3.24 12.62
CA LEU A 229 -0.18 1.86 12.15
C LEU A 229 -0.72 0.97 13.27
N ARG A 230 -2.04 0.76 13.26
CA ARG A 230 -2.80 0.14 14.36
C ARG A 230 -2.24 -1.19 14.89
N TYR A 231 -1.88 -2.12 14.01
CA TYR A 231 -1.53 -3.48 14.41
C TYR A 231 -0.05 -3.61 14.70
N LYS A 232 0.29 -4.02 15.92
CA LYS A 232 1.67 -4.32 16.31
C LYS A 232 2.14 -5.56 15.56
N ASP A 233 3.30 -5.44 14.94
CA ASP A 233 3.89 -6.45 14.09
C ASP A 233 5.40 -6.52 14.38
N VAL A 234 5.89 -7.73 14.69
CA VAL A 234 7.28 -7.96 15.08
C VAL A 234 8.24 -7.63 13.94
N PHE A 235 7.86 -7.95 12.70
CA PHE A 235 8.67 -7.69 11.52
C PHE A 235 8.78 -6.18 11.23
N ARG A 236 7.68 -5.44 11.44
CA ARG A 236 7.66 -3.98 11.29
C ARG A 236 8.32 -3.25 12.46
N ASN A 237 8.41 -3.88 13.63
CA ASN A 237 8.91 -3.27 14.87
C ASN A 237 8.18 -1.95 15.19
N ASN A 238 6.87 -1.90 14.97
CA ASN A 238 6.04 -0.72 15.18
C ASN A 238 5.47 -0.64 16.60
N LYS A 239 5.03 0.56 16.98
CA LYS A 239 4.38 0.80 18.28
C LYS A 239 2.92 0.36 18.26
N GLY A 240 2.38 0.04 19.44
CA GLY A 240 0.98 -0.33 19.61
C GLY A 240 0.09 0.87 19.93
N ALA A 241 -1.22 0.60 20.00
CA ALA A 241 -2.25 1.55 20.40
C ALA A 241 -2.02 2.16 21.79
N ASP A 242 -1.53 1.33 22.73
CA ASP A 242 -1.13 1.70 24.08
C ASP A 242 -0.11 2.83 24.08
N TYR A 243 0.97 2.68 23.30
CA TYR A 243 2.01 3.71 23.16
C TYR A 243 1.44 5.02 22.62
N ILE A 244 0.53 4.97 21.64
CA ILE A 244 -0.06 6.19 21.07
C ILE A 244 -0.86 6.96 22.11
N VAL A 245 -1.68 6.26 22.89
CA VAL A 245 -2.46 6.89 23.96
C VAL A 245 -1.54 7.51 25.01
N GLU A 246 -0.57 6.75 25.52
CA GLU A 246 0.35 7.21 26.56
C GLU A 246 1.21 8.39 26.10
N HIS A 247 1.78 8.30 24.90
CA HIS A 247 2.75 9.27 24.39
C HIS A 247 2.09 10.55 23.88
N PHE A 248 1.01 10.45 23.10
CA PHE A 248 0.40 11.62 22.47
C PHE A 248 -0.77 12.20 23.27
N PHE A 249 -1.56 11.39 23.96
CA PHE A 249 -2.85 11.84 24.51
C PHE A 249 -2.92 11.89 26.04
N TYR A 250 -2.11 11.12 26.77
CA TYR A 250 -2.19 11.02 28.24
C TYR A 250 -1.20 11.94 28.98
N GLY A 251 -0.05 12.27 28.38
CA GLY A 251 1.02 13.06 29.01
C GLY A 251 0.84 14.59 28.99
N GLN A 252 -0.31 15.10 28.55
CA GLN A 252 -0.53 16.52 28.23
C GLN A 252 -1.29 17.31 29.33
N ARG A 253 -1.22 16.89 30.60
CA ARG A 253 -1.82 17.64 31.72
C ARG A 253 -0.89 18.71 32.26
#